data_AF-A0A3D9B9U1-F1
#
_entry.id   AF-A0A3D9B9U1-F1
#
_cell.length_a   1.000
_cell.length_b   1.000
_cell.length_c   1.000
_cell.angle_alpha   90.00
_cell.angle_beta   90.00
_cell.angle_gamma   90.00
#
_symmetry.space_group_name_H-M   'P 1'
#
loop_
_entity.id
_entity.type
_entity.pdbx_description
1 polymer ?
#
loop_
_entity_poly.entity_id
_entity_poly.type
_entity_poly.pdbx_seq_one_letter_code
_entity_poly.pdbx_strand_id
1 'polypeptide(L)'
;MSLNKPFKKIIRPFIDDNYLRSIGNTYLLDSDYSNERISSIRAFHLIVQDYLDILDYIEPNDSNKKVYSHRIYELFLRTCTEFESNCKSILSSNQFSKAPRDWNITDYFKINKASKLHEYKVQLDIWGSTSKLLDPFQEWNSATYVSLPWYKAYNNVKHNRNNNFHDASLENLTLALSGLFTILFSQYFSFSFDPFQLNTSFTEDQGFLSTSKNIFKIQLPTTWINSEKYDFDWNTLKSTADKFDNFNFDAI
;
A
#
# COMPACT_ATOMS: atom_id res chain seq x y z
N MET A 1 -16.72 14.46 -16.00
CA MET A 1 -16.97 15.30 -14.81
C MET A 1 -16.07 14.78 -13.71
N SER A 2 -15.26 15.64 -13.09
CA SER A 2 -14.37 15.30 -11.97
C SER A 2 -15.14 14.97 -10.71
N LEU A 3 -14.45 14.41 -9.70
CA LEU A 3 -15.05 13.99 -8.44
C LEU A 3 -15.01 15.13 -7.41
N ASN A 4 -16.19 15.52 -6.91
CA ASN A 4 -16.36 16.65 -5.99
C ASN A 4 -16.20 16.27 -4.50
N LYS A 5 -15.88 15.01 -4.21
CA LYS A 5 -15.56 14.52 -2.87
C LYS A 5 -14.48 13.45 -2.94
N PRO A 6 -13.62 13.35 -1.92
CA PRO A 6 -12.69 12.24 -1.79
C PRO A 6 -13.41 10.94 -1.41
N PHE A 7 -12.90 9.82 -1.90
CA PHE A 7 -13.31 8.50 -1.43
C PHE A 7 -12.59 8.14 -0.12
N LYS A 8 -13.28 7.42 0.77
CA LYS A 8 -12.68 6.95 2.03
C LYS A 8 -11.51 6.01 1.78
N LYS A 9 -10.36 6.31 2.41
CA LYS A 9 -9.11 5.52 2.35
C LYS A 9 -8.61 5.24 0.92
N ILE A 10 -8.94 6.10 -0.04
CA ILE A 10 -8.45 5.99 -1.42
C ILE A 10 -7.93 7.37 -1.84
N ILE A 11 -6.64 7.47 -2.11
CA ILE A 11 -6.06 8.70 -2.66
C ILE A 11 -6.16 8.71 -4.19
N ARG A 12 -6.34 9.90 -4.76
CA ARG A 12 -6.27 10.17 -6.20
C ARG A 12 -5.69 11.57 -6.42
N PRO A 13 -5.05 11.82 -7.57
CA PRO A 13 -4.61 13.16 -7.88
C PRO A 13 -5.82 14.07 -8.12
N PHE A 14 -5.62 15.35 -7.89
CA PHE A 14 -6.54 16.39 -8.32
C PHE A 14 -6.37 16.66 -9.82
N ILE A 15 -7.29 17.42 -10.43
CA ILE A 15 -7.25 17.72 -11.88
C ILE A 15 -5.93 18.36 -12.36
N ASP A 16 -5.19 19.00 -11.44
CA ASP A 16 -3.87 19.61 -11.64
C ASP A 16 -2.70 18.62 -11.41
N ASP A 17 -2.99 17.32 -11.35
CA ASP A 17 -2.04 16.21 -11.18
C ASP A 17 -1.29 16.16 -9.83
N ASN A 18 -1.58 17.09 -8.93
CA ASN A 18 -1.10 17.05 -7.55
C ASN A 18 -1.96 16.13 -6.69
N TYR A 19 -1.34 15.30 -5.83
CA TYR A 19 -2.08 14.51 -4.82
C TYR A 19 -2.44 15.34 -3.57
N LEU A 20 -1.76 16.47 -3.36
CA LEU A 20 -2.03 17.44 -2.30
C LEU A 20 -1.96 18.86 -2.88
N ARG A 21 -3.12 19.52 -3.07
CA ARG A 21 -3.18 20.90 -3.62
C ARG A 21 -2.54 21.98 -2.72
N SER A 22 -2.49 21.77 -1.41
CA SER A 22 -1.88 22.72 -0.47
C SER A 22 -1.57 22.06 0.86
N ILE A 23 -0.74 22.71 1.69
CA ILE A 23 -0.45 22.29 3.08
C ILE A 23 -1.74 22.19 3.92
N GLY A 24 -2.80 22.93 3.55
CA GLY A 24 -4.11 22.88 4.20
C GLY A 24 -5.04 21.77 3.71
N ASN A 25 -4.66 21.02 2.66
CA ASN A 25 -5.45 19.91 2.12
C ASN A 25 -5.22 18.64 2.95
N THR A 26 -5.78 18.64 4.17
CA THR A 26 -5.57 17.64 5.21
C THR A 26 -6.69 16.62 5.33
N TYR A 27 -7.49 16.39 4.28
CA TYR A 27 -8.60 15.43 4.33
C TYR A 27 -8.17 14.02 4.78
N LEU A 28 -6.93 13.64 4.45
CA LEU A 28 -6.29 12.39 4.86
C LEU A 28 -6.08 12.28 6.38
N LEU A 29 -6.14 13.39 7.11
CA LEU A 29 -6.00 13.49 8.56
C LEU A 29 -7.35 13.55 9.29
N ASP A 30 -8.47 13.68 8.57
CA ASP A 30 -9.80 13.73 9.17
C ASP A 30 -10.18 12.36 9.75
N SER A 31 -10.82 12.34 10.92
CA SER A 31 -11.28 11.11 11.58
C SER A 31 -12.29 10.33 10.74
N ASP A 32 -13.11 11.03 9.94
CA ASP A 32 -14.10 10.41 9.07
C ASP A 32 -13.46 9.77 7.84
N TYR A 33 -12.20 10.13 7.53
CA TYR A 33 -11.39 9.47 6.50
C TYR A 33 -10.83 8.15 7.01
N SER A 34 -10.18 8.16 8.18
CA SER A 34 -9.65 6.96 8.83
C SER A 34 -9.29 7.20 10.30
N ASN A 35 -9.84 6.36 11.18
CA ASN A 35 -9.45 6.29 12.60
C ASN A 35 -8.33 5.27 12.88
N GLU A 36 -7.93 4.49 11.88
CA GLU A 36 -7.00 3.37 12.06
C GLU A 36 -5.58 3.71 11.60
N ARG A 37 -5.39 4.84 10.92
CA ARG A 37 -4.12 5.28 10.32
C ARG A 37 -2.94 5.11 11.28
N ILE A 38 -3.02 5.67 12.49
CA ILE A 38 -1.92 5.62 13.46
C ILE A 38 -1.56 4.16 13.83
N SER A 39 -2.56 3.29 13.98
CA SER A 39 -2.36 1.87 14.28
C SER A 39 -1.66 1.15 13.13
N SER A 40 -2.12 1.37 11.89
CA SER A 40 -1.54 0.76 10.69
C SER A 40 -0.09 1.22 10.45
N ILE A 41 0.21 2.50 10.69
CA ILE A 41 1.57 3.06 10.60
C ILE A 41 2.48 2.42 11.64
N ARG A 42 1.99 2.28 12.88
CA ARG A 42 2.76 1.64 13.95
C ARG A 42 3.07 0.17 13.62
N ALA A 43 2.10 -0.57 13.10
CA ALA A 43 2.30 -1.95 12.68
C ALA A 43 3.37 -2.04 11.57
N PHE A 44 3.31 -1.15 10.57
CA PHE A 44 4.30 -1.08 9.51
C PHE A 44 5.71 -0.78 10.03
N HIS A 45 5.88 0.20 10.94
CA HIS A 45 7.19 0.51 11.50
C HIS A 45 7.81 -0.66 12.27
N LEU A 46 7.02 -1.41 13.03
CA LEU A 46 7.50 -2.62 13.72
C LEU A 46 7.94 -3.69 12.72
N ILE A 47 7.18 -3.87 11.63
CA ILE A 47 7.55 -4.80 10.56
C ILE A 47 8.85 -4.37 9.86
N VAL A 48 9.03 -3.08 9.57
CA VAL A 48 10.25 -2.55 8.96
C VAL A 48 11.45 -2.71 9.89
N GLN A 49 11.27 -2.47 11.19
CA GLN A 49 12.32 -2.68 12.18
C GLN A 49 12.77 -4.15 12.20
N ASP A 50 11.83 -5.09 12.32
CA ASP A 50 12.13 -6.53 12.28
C ASP A 50 12.76 -6.96 10.93
N TYR A 51 12.42 -6.28 9.82
CA TYR A 51 13.03 -6.53 8.52
C TYR A 51 14.50 -6.10 8.50
N LEU A 52 14.80 -4.90 9.02
CA LEU A 52 16.18 -4.40 9.13
C LEU A 52 17.02 -5.30 10.06
N ASP A 53 16.45 -5.78 11.17
CA ASP A 53 17.11 -6.73 12.06
C ASP A 53 17.47 -8.05 11.34
N ILE A 54 16.67 -8.48 10.35
CA ILE A 54 17.02 -9.64 9.51
C ILE A 54 18.18 -9.31 8.58
N LEU A 55 18.22 -8.09 8.04
CA LEU A 55 19.28 -7.64 7.12
C LEU A 55 20.64 -7.49 7.80
N ASP A 56 20.69 -7.27 9.11
CA ASP A 56 21.94 -7.30 9.89
C ASP A 56 22.69 -8.64 9.78
N TYR A 57 21.98 -9.72 9.46
CA TYR A 57 22.54 -11.07 9.29
C TYR A 57 22.57 -11.55 7.83
N ILE A 58 21.68 -11.03 6.99
CA ILE A 58 21.51 -11.46 5.60
C ILE A 58 21.64 -10.25 4.70
N GLU A 59 22.77 -10.13 4.01
CA GLU A 59 23.00 -9.05 3.05
C GLU A 59 21.89 -9.04 1.98
N PRO A 60 21.16 -7.92 1.80
CA PRO A 60 20.08 -7.79 0.81
C PRO A 60 20.65 -7.75 -0.60
N ASN A 61 20.79 -8.92 -1.24
CA ASN A 61 21.25 -9.02 -2.62
C ASN A 61 20.62 -10.22 -3.33
N ASP A 62 20.84 -10.34 -4.64
CA ASP A 62 20.23 -11.41 -5.43
C ASP A 62 20.78 -12.80 -5.11
N SER A 63 22.03 -12.91 -4.62
CA SER A 63 22.59 -14.18 -4.15
C SER A 63 21.86 -14.70 -2.91
N ASN A 64 21.38 -13.81 -2.05
CA ASN A 64 20.71 -14.14 -0.79
C ASN A 64 19.17 -14.10 -0.88
N LYS A 65 18.58 -13.70 -2.01
CA LYS A 65 17.13 -13.49 -2.13
C LYS A 65 16.28 -14.74 -1.82
N LYS A 66 16.84 -15.93 -2.03
CA LYS A 66 16.18 -17.22 -1.76
C LYS A 66 16.40 -17.73 -0.34
N VAL A 67 17.15 -17.03 0.50
CA VAL A 67 17.33 -17.40 1.92
C VAL A 67 15.97 -17.37 2.61
N TYR A 68 15.68 -18.41 3.38
CA TYR A 68 14.48 -18.56 4.19
C TYR A 68 14.87 -19.01 5.59
N SER A 69 14.08 -18.62 6.58
CA SER A 69 14.32 -18.98 7.99
C SER A 69 13.02 -18.86 8.78
N HIS A 70 13.03 -19.34 10.03
CA HIS A 70 11.85 -19.18 10.90
C HIS A 70 11.54 -17.70 11.17
N ARG A 71 12.58 -16.85 11.26
CA ARG A 71 12.40 -15.39 11.44
C ARG A 71 11.80 -14.72 10.21
N ILE A 72 12.25 -15.11 9.01
CA ILE A 72 11.66 -14.62 7.76
C ILE A 72 10.21 -15.09 7.64
N TYR A 73 9.91 -16.35 7.98
CA TYR A 73 8.54 -16.87 7.99
C TYR A 73 7.61 -16.13 8.95
N GLU A 74 8.03 -15.92 10.20
CA GLU A 74 7.28 -15.16 11.20
C GLU A 74 6.97 -13.74 10.72
N LEU A 75 7.96 -13.05 10.15
CA LEU A 75 7.78 -11.71 9.64
C LEU A 75 6.90 -11.70 8.38
N PHE A 76 7.09 -12.65 7.47
CA PHE A 76 6.32 -12.77 6.23
C PHE A 76 4.82 -12.97 6.51
N LEU A 77 4.46 -13.84 7.47
CA LEU A 77 3.07 -14.00 7.88
C LEU A 77 2.47 -12.70 8.46
N ARG A 78 3.22 -12.00 9.31
CA ARG A 78 2.78 -10.73 9.92
C ARG A 78 2.57 -9.65 8.85
N THR A 79 3.51 -9.50 7.92
CA THR A 79 3.43 -8.56 6.79
C THR A 79 2.20 -8.82 5.92
N CYS A 80 1.97 -10.07 5.50
CA CYS A 80 0.81 -10.41 4.68
C CYS A 80 -0.51 -10.23 5.44
N THR A 81 -0.55 -10.56 6.73
CA THR A 81 -1.74 -10.35 7.57
C THR A 81 -2.06 -8.86 7.71
N GLU A 82 -1.05 -8.00 7.86
CA GLU A 82 -1.29 -6.55 7.90
C GLU A 82 -1.69 -5.97 6.54
N PHE A 83 -1.18 -6.52 5.44
CA PHE A 83 -1.69 -6.18 4.12
C PHE A 83 -3.18 -6.53 4.01
N GLU A 84 -3.59 -7.75 4.38
CA GLU A 84 -4.99 -8.16 4.39
C GLU A 84 -5.83 -7.22 5.27
N SER A 85 -5.35 -6.88 6.48
CA SER A 85 -6.01 -5.96 7.40
C SER A 85 -6.33 -4.61 6.75
N ASN A 86 -5.35 -4.02 6.06
CA ASN A 86 -5.52 -2.77 5.31
C ASN A 86 -6.54 -2.92 4.16
N CYS A 87 -6.49 -4.02 3.40
CA CYS A 87 -7.47 -4.26 2.34
C CYS A 87 -8.89 -4.37 2.87
N LYS A 88 -9.09 -5.13 3.95
CA LYS A 88 -10.40 -5.26 4.62
C LYS A 88 -10.89 -3.90 5.11
N SER A 89 -10.00 -3.10 5.69
CA SER A 89 -10.31 -1.77 6.17
C SER A 89 -10.79 -0.82 5.05
N ILE A 90 -10.17 -0.87 3.87
CA ILE A 90 -10.60 -0.10 2.68
C ILE A 90 -12.00 -0.55 2.22
N LEU A 91 -12.22 -1.86 2.07
CA LEU A 91 -13.51 -2.40 1.62
C LEU A 91 -14.64 -2.05 2.61
N SER A 92 -14.37 -2.16 3.92
CA SER A 92 -15.34 -1.83 4.96
C SER A 92 -15.68 -0.35 4.99
N SER A 93 -14.67 0.52 4.85
CA SER A 93 -14.87 1.97 4.84
C SER A 93 -15.73 2.44 3.67
N ASN A 94 -15.72 1.68 2.57
CA ASN A 94 -16.49 1.96 1.35
C ASN A 94 -17.77 1.10 1.23
N GLN A 95 -18.21 0.47 2.33
CA GLN A 95 -19.48 -0.25 2.41
C GLN A 95 -19.65 -1.38 1.38
N PHE A 96 -18.56 -2.10 1.07
CA PHE A 96 -18.64 -3.26 0.17
C PHE A 96 -19.63 -4.30 0.70
N SER A 97 -20.57 -4.73 -0.14
CA SER A 97 -21.76 -5.47 0.31
C SER A 97 -21.47 -6.87 0.87
N LYS A 98 -20.41 -7.53 0.37
CA LYS A 98 -20.01 -8.88 0.80
C LYS A 98 -19.60 -8.87 2.28
N ALA A 99 -19.98 -9.89 3.03
CA ALA A 99 -19.65 -9.98 4.45
C ALA A 99 -18.12 -10.02 4.70
N PRO A 100 -17.58 -9.24 5.65
CA PRO A 100 -16.14 -9.15 5.90
C PRO A 100 -15.43 -10.48 6.17
N ARG A 101 -16.14 -11.46 6.76
CA ARG A 101 -15.60 -12.80 7.06
C ARG A 101 -15.29 -13.63 5.81
N ASP A 102 -15.93 -13.32 4.68
CA ASP A 102 -15.83 -14.07 3.42
C ASP A 102 -14.90 -13.36 2.42
N TRP A 103 -14.32 -12.22 2.79
CA TRP A 103 -13.38 -11.48 1.96
C TRP A 103 -12.10 -12.26 1.74
N ASN A 104 -11.63 -12.23 0.50
CA ASN A 104 -10.41 -12.88 0.07
C ASN A 104 -9.67 -12.03 -0.97
N ILE A 105 -8.59 -12.56 -1.50
CA ILE A 105 -7.70 -11.83 -2.42
C ILE A 105 -8.36 -11.37 -3.72
N THR A 106 -9.42 -12.05 -4.19
CA THR A 106 -10.16 -11.58 -5.37
C THR A 106 -11.02 -10.36 -5.07
N ASP A 107 -11.45 -10.19 -3.82
CA ASP A 107 -12.11 -8.95 -3.37
C ASP A 107 -11.08 -7.84 -3.21
N TYR A 108 -9.88 -8.13 -2.70
CA TYR A 108 -8.80 -7.14 -2.57
C TYR A 108 -8.31 -6.66 -3.94
N PHE A 109 -8.34 -7.51 -4.97
CA PHE A 109 -8.05 -7.11 -6.35
C PHE A 109 -8.94 -5.97 -6.83
N LYS A 110 -10.18 -5.84 -6.34
CA LYS A 110 -11.07 -4.71 -6.70
C LYS A 110 -10.49 -3.36 -6.27
N ILE A 111 -9.68 -3.31 -5.21
CA ILE A 111 -8.98 -2.10 -4.76
C ILE A 111 -8.01 -1.59 -5.82
N ASN A 112 -7.47 -2.48 -6.67
CA ASN A 112 -6.63 -2.09 -7.80
C ASN A 112 -7.35 -1.12 -8.75
N LYS A 113 -8.65 -1.30 -9.02
CA LYS A 113 -9.41 -0.37 -9.87
C LYS A 113 -9.66 0.97 -9.18
N ALA A 114 -9.77 0.98 -7.85
CA ALA A 114 -9.98 2.20 -7.08
C ALA A 114 -8.72 3.05 -6.97
N SER A 115 -7.56 2.42 -6.83
CA SER A 115 -6.30 3.07 -6.42
C SER A 115 -5.16 2.94 -7.44
N LYS A 116 -5.33 2.14 -8.51
CA LYS A 116 -4.30 1.81 -9.53
C LYS A 116 -3.04 1.18 -8.94
N LEU A 117 -3.22 0.22 -8.02
CA LEU A 117 -2.13 -0.43 -7.27
C LEU A 117 -1.03 -1.00 -8.17
N HIS A 118 -1.39 -1.56 -9.32
CA HIS A 118 -0.45 -2.12 -10.31
C HIS A 118 0.48 -1.09 -10.98
N GLU A 119 0.15 0.20 -10.94
CA GLU A 119 0.99 1.27 -11.51
C GLU A 119 2.04 1.79 -10.54
N TYR A 120 1.88 1.55 -9.23
CA TYR A 120 2.91 1.94 -8.27
C TYR A 120 4.18 1.12 -8.49
N LYS A 121 5.32 1.82 -8.50
CA LYS A 121 6.65 1.22 -8.52
C LYS A 121 7.35 1.52 -7.21
N VAL A 122 7.99 0.52 -6.62
CA VAL A 122 8.71 0.68 -5.35
C VAL A 122 10.19 0.43 -5.62
N GLN A 123 11.07 1.22 -4.99
CA GLN A 123 12.50 1.02 -5.06
C GLN A 123 13.08 0.86 -3.65
N LEU A 124 13.96 -0.13 -3.48
CA LEU A 124 14.73 -0.37 -2.27
C LEU A 124 16.22 -0.13 -2.56
N ASP A 125 16.75 0.99 -2.09
CA ASP A 125 18.12 1.40 -2.39
C ASP A 125 19.18 0.54 -1.73
N ILE A 126 18.88 0.03 -0.52
CA ILE A 126 19.82 -0.79 0.25
C ILE A 126 20.02 -2.19 -0.33
N TRP A 127 19.40 -2.54 -1.46
CA TRP A 127 19.57 -3.85 -2.09
C TRP A 127 20.80 -3.89 -3.00
N GLY A 128 21.89 -4.42 -2.47
CA GLY A 128 23.17 -4.54 -3.16
C GLY A 128 23.73 -3.17 -3.57
N SER A 129 24.47 -3.14 -4.68
CA SER A 129 25.11 -1.91 -5.19
C SER A 129 24.25 -1.09 -6.15
N THR A 130 23.10 -1.61 -6.60
CA THR A 130 22.32 -1.03 -7.71
C THR A 130 20.88 -0.68 -7.37
N SER A 131 20.45 -0.84 -6.11
CA SER A 131 19.04 -0.83 -5.69
C SER A 131 18.20 -1.96 -6.33
N LYS A 132 17.00 -2.18 -5.80
CA LYS A 132 16.02 -3.12 -6.35
C LYS A 132 14.70 -2.45 -6.64
N LEU A 133 14.24 -2.56 -7.87
CA LEU A 133 12.88 -2.22 -8.27
C LEU A 133 11.93 -3.37 -7.90
N LEU A 134 10.78 -3.02 -7.36
CA LEU A 134 9.79 -3.92 -6.79
C LEU A 134 8.40 -3.52 -7.30
N ASP A 135 7.72 -4.46 -7.94
CA ASP A 135 6.38 -4.27 -8.50
C ASP A 135 5.39 -5.23 -7.81
N PRO A 136 4.98 -4.95 -6.56
CA PRO A 136 4.24 -5.92 -5.74
C PRO A 136 2.86 -6.29 -6.32
N PHE A 137 2.31 -5.45 -7.20
CA PHE A 137 0.99 -5.63 -7.82
C PHE A 137 1.03 -5.79 -9.33
N GLN A 138 2.19 -6.12 -9.93
CA GLN A 138 2.35 -6.22 -11.39
C GLN A 138 1.29 -7.12 -12.04
N GLU A 139 1.04 -8.30 -11.46
CA GLU A 139 0.07 -9.27 -11.98
C GLU A 139 -1.38 -8.73 -11.98
N TRP A 140 -1.66 -7.69 -11.20
CA TRP A 140 -2.97 -7.03 -11.20
C TRP A 140 -3.14 -6.05 -12.36
N ASN A 141 -2.15 -5.88 -13.23
CA ASN A 141 -2.29 -5.24 -14.54
C ASN A 141 -3.00 -6.18 -15.54
N SER A 142 -4.20 -6.61 -15.19
CA SER A 142 -5.03 -7.54 -15.97
C SER A 142 -6.50 -7.18 -15.78
N ALA A 143 -7.32 -7.46 -16.80
CA ALA A 143 -8.77 -7.29 -16.73
C ALA A 143 -9.42 -8.27 -15.73
N THR A 144 -8.77 -9.42 -15.49
CA THR A 144 -9.22 -10.46 -14.57
C THR A 144 -8.18 -10.71 -13.49
N TYR A 145 -8.61 -11.24 -12.35
CA TYR A 145 -7.73 -11.55 -11.23
C TYR A 145 -6.61 -12.52 -11.66
N VAL A 146 -5.37 -12.12 -11.37
CA VAL A 146 -4.18 -12.96 -11.43
C VAL A 146 -3.53 -12.95 -10.04
N SER A 147 -3.06 -14.12 -9.60
CA SER A 147 -2.46 -14.26 -8.27
C SER A 147 -1.12 -13.55 -8.20
N LEU A 148 -0.94 -12.70 -7.19
CA LEU A 148 0.36 -12.14 -6.85
C LEU A 148 1.32 -13.25 -6.39
N PRO A 149 2.58 -13.31 -6.89
CA PRO A 149 3.52 -14.37 -6.52
C PRO A 149 3.80 -14.45 -5.02
N TRP A 150 4.03 -13.31 -4.37
CA TRP A 150 4.28 -13.25 -2.93
C TRP A 150 3.04 -13.64 -2.11
N TYR A 151 1.83 -13.28 -2.54
CA TYR A 151 0.60 -13.68 -1.82
C TYR A 151 0.31 -15.18 -1.98
N LYS A 152 0.62 -15.74 -3.16
CA LYS A 152 0.56 -17.19 -3.40
C LYS A 152 1.53 -17.94 -2.49
N ALA A 153 2.79 -17.48 -2.42
CA ALA A 153 3.81 -18.00 -1.53
C ALA A 153 3.36 -17.94 -0.06
N TYR A 154 2.79 -16.81 0.37
CA TYR A 154 2.21 -16.66 1.70
C TYR A 154 1.14 -17.71 1.99
N ASN A 155 0.17 -17.92 1.10
CA ASN A 155 -0.86 -18.95 1.29
C ASN A 155 -0.27 -20.36 1.32
N ASN A 156 0.71 -20.66 0.44
CA ASN A 156 1.39 -21.94 0.42
C ASN A 156 2.05 -22.26 1.76
N VAL A 157 2.76 -21.28 2.35
CA VAL A 157 3.45 -21.48 3.63
C VAL A 157 2.44 -21.51 4.79
N LYS A 158 1.41 -20.66 4.76
CA LYS A 158 0.33 -20.61 5.77
C LYS A 158 -0.40 -21.94 5.89
N HIS A 159 -0.71 -22.59 4.77
CA HIS A 159 -1.48 -23.84 4.76
C HIS A 159 -0.63 -25.11 4.79
N ASN A 160 0.63 -25.06 4.31
CA ASN A 160 1.49 -26.23 4.22
C ASN A 160 2.97 -25.87 4.40
N ARG A 161 3.32 -25.29 5.56
CA ARG A 161 4.70 -24.91 5.90
C ARG A 161 5.69 -26.06 5.73
N ASN A 162 5.32 -27.28 6.10
CA ASN A 162 6.24 -28.43 6.07
C ASN A 162 6.83 -28.69 4.67
N ASN A 163 6.06 -28.44 3.61
CA ASN A 163 6.51 -28.61 2.23
C ASN A 163 6.93 -27.28 1.56
N ASN A 164 6.36 -26.16 2.01
CA ASN A 164 6.54 -24.85 1.37
C ASN A 164 7.37 -23.88 2.22
N PHE A 165 8.14 -24.34 3.22
CA PHE A 165 8.89 -23.42 4.10
C PHE A 165 9.83 -22.49 3.34
N HIS A 166 10.40 -22.97 2.23
CA HIS A 166 11.28 -22.21 1.34
C HIS A 166 10.58 -21.02 0.63
N ASP A 167 9.26 -21.03 0.52
CA ASP A 167 8.48 -19.91 -0.02
C ASP A 167 8.50 -18.70 0.94
N ALA A 168 8.81 -18.90 2.23
CA ALA A 168 9.11 -17.81 3.16
C ALA A 168 10.54 -17.28 2.98
N SER A 169 10.83 -16.83 1.76
CA SER A 169 12.13 -16.31 1.35
C SER A 169 12.25 -14.79 1.57
N LEU A 170 13.49 -14.30 1.62
CA LEU A 170 13.78 -12.86 1.68
C LEU A 170 13.13 -12.11 0.50
N GLU A 171 13.13 -12.69 -0.70
CA GLU A 171 12.48 -12.13 -1.89
C GLU A 171 10.97 -11.94 -1.70
N ASN A 172 10.27 -12.99 -1.25
CA ASN A 172 8.82 -12.91 -1.03
C ASN A 172 8.45 -11.99 0.13
N LEU A 173 9.24 -11.99 1.20
CA LEU A 173 9.09 -11.04 2.30
C LEU A 173 9.28 -9.60 1.83
N THR A 174 10.31 -9.32 1.03
CA THR A 174 10.60 -7.97 0.51
C THR A 174 9.49 -7.48 -0.42
N LEU A 175 8.98 -8.35 -1.30
CA LEU A 175 7.83 -8.04 -2.17
C LEU A 175 6.52 -7.85 -1.38
N ALA A 176 6.27 -8.65 -0.34
CA ALA A 176 5.11 -8.46 0.51
C ALA A 176 5.18 -7.16 1.32
N LEU A 177 6.38 -6.81 1.80
CA LEU A 177 6.63 -5.58 2.52
C LEU A 177 6.45 -4.35 1.62
N SER A 178 6.92 -4.40 0.37
CA SER A 178 6.62 -3.35 -0.60
C SER A 178 5.12 -3.28 -0.96
N GLY A 179 4.42 -4.41 -0.99
CA GLY A 179 2.96 -4.47 -1.14
C GLY A 179 2.22 -3.79 0.02
N LEU A 180 2.63 -4.06 1.27
CA LEU A 180 2.10 -3.40 2.47
C LEU A 180 2.39 -1.89 2.45
N PHE A 181 3.61 -1.51 2.07
CA PHE A 181 3.99 -0.12 1.90
C PHE A 181 3.10 0.59 0.86
N THR A 182 2.91 -0.01 -0.31
CA THR A 182 2.08 0.56 -1.40
C THR A 182 0.61 0.69 -1.00
N ILE A 183 0.01 -0.30 -0.32
CA ILE A 183 -1.39 -0.19 0.11
C ILE A 183 -1.57 0.88 1.20
N LEU A 184 -0.57 1.11 2.05
CA LEU A 184 -0.59 2.21 3.01
C LEU A 184 -0.42 3.55 2.29
N PHE A 185 0.48 3.63 1.31
CA PHE A 185 0.70 4.84 0.53
C PHE A 185 -0.56 5.21 -0.25
N SER A 186 -1.25 4.25 -0.86
CA SER A 186 -2.51 4.50 -1.59
C SER A 186 -3.68 4.93 -0.70
N GLN A 187 -3.54 4.82 0.62
CA GLN A 187 -4.51 5.33 1.59
C GLN A 187 -4.12 6.69 2.15
N TYR A 188 -2.84 6.95 2.45
CA TYR A 188 -2.46 8.14 3.23
C TYR A 188 -1.36 8.99 2.59
N PHE A 189 -0.89 8.66 1.39
CA PHE A 189 0.14 9.43 0.68
C PHE A 189 1.39 9.68 1.56
N SER A 190 1.88 10.93 1.63
CA SER A 190 3.00 11.34 2.49
C SER A 190 2.70 11.23 3.99
N PHE A 191 1.44 11.01 4.39
CA PHE A 191 1.04 10.80 5.79
C PHE A 191 1.09 9.33 6.23
N SER A 192 1.60 8.42 5.39
CA SER A 192 1.67 6.98 5.66
C SER A 192 2.79 6.53 6.59
N PHE A 193 3.78 7.39 6.91
CA PHE A 193 4.98 6.96 7.68
C PHE A 193 5.38 7.93 8.79
N ASP A 194 4.52 8.90 9.08
CA ASP A 194 4.71 9.77 10.24
C ASP A 194 3.37 9.96 10.95
N PRO A 195 3.18 9.33 12.13
CA PRO A 195 1.94 9.47 12.87
C PRO A 195 1.86 10.81 13.62
N PHE A 196 2.97 11.55 13.76
CA PHE A 196 3.06 12.72 14.64
C PHE A 196 3.29 14.03 13.89
N GLN A 197 3.93 14.00 12.72
CA GLN A 197 4.30 15.19 11.96
C GLN A 197 4.01 15.05 10.47
N LEU A 198 3.91 16.19 9.79
CA LEU A 198 3.90 16.25 8.32
C LEU A 198 5.27 15.77 7.83
N ASN A 199 5.31 14.65 7.09
CA ASN A 199 6.54 14.20 6.46
C ASN A 199 6.74 14.96 5.15
N THR A 200 7.94 15.53 4.96
CA THR A 200 8.30 16.13 3.68
C THR A 200 8.71 15.03 2.72
N SER A 201 7.98 14.93 1.60
CA SER A 201 8.38 14.09 0.47
C SER A 201 9.18 14.93 -0.51
N PHE A 202 10.19 14.32 -1.12
CA PHE A 202 10.94 14.91 -2.22
C PHE A 202 10.89 13.98 -3.42
N THR A 203 10.73 14.56 -4.61
CA THR A 203 10.83 13.82 -5.86
C THR A 203 12.29 13.80 -6.29
N GLU A 204 12.83 12.61 -6.44
CA GLU A 204 14.17 12.38 -6.96
C GLU A 204 14.15 12.23 -8.49
N ASP A 205 15.34 12.04 -9.06
CA ASP A 205 15.49 11.69 -10.46
C ASP A 205 14.64 10.44 -10.80
N GLN A 206 14.14 10.36 -12.03
CA GLN A 206 13.22 9.31 -12.50
C GLN A 206 11.81 9.32 -11.87
N GLY A 207 11.45 10.33 -11.05
CA GLY A 207 10.08 10.54 -10.57
C GLY A 207 9.71 9.71 -9.34
N PHE A 208 10.69 9.12 -8.65
CA PHE A 208 10.49 8.46 -7.37
C PHE A 208 10.33 9.48 -6.23
N LEU A 209 9.32 9.30 -5.40
CA LEU A 209 9.12 10.04 -4.17
C LEU A 209 9.81 9.30 -3.02
N SER A 210 10.62 10.04 -2.27
CA SER A 210 11.27 9.57 -1.05
C SER A 210 10.74 10.34 0.16
N THR A 211 10.69 9.69 1.32
CA THR A 211 10.30 10.33 2.60
C THR A 211 11.25 9.93 3.71
N SER A 212 11.43 10.82 4.69
CA SER A 212 12.47 10.69 5.73
C SER A 212 12.31 9.54 6.74
N LYS A 213 11.26 8.72 6.64
CA LYS A 213 10.87 7.73 7.68
C LYS A 213 10.56 6.33 7.17
N ASN A 214 11.00 5.98 5.97
CA ASN A 214 10.87 4.60 5.48
C ASN A 214 12.04 4.22 4.55
N ILE A 215 12.18 2.92 4.27
CA ILE A 215 13.30 2.35 3.52
C ILE A 215 13.09 2.33 1.99
N PHE A 216 11.90 2.70 1.53
CA PHE A 216 11.49 2.63 0.14
C PHE A 216 11.32 4.02 -0.50
N LYS A 217 11.50 4.05 -1.82
CA LYS A 217 10.99 5.11 -2.67
C LYS A 217 9.80 4.62 -3.47
N ILE A 218 8.94 5.53 -3.92
CA ILE A 218 7.70 5.17 -4.63
C ILE A 218 7.44 6.05 -5.84
N GLN A 219 7.07 5.45 -6.96
CA GLN A 219 6.50 6.14 -8.11
C GLN A 219 4.98 5.97 -8.11
N LEU A 220 4.24 7.03 -8.43
CA LEU A 220 2.78 7.08 -8.38
C LEU A 220 2.15 6.70 -9.73
N PRO A 221 0.87 6.28 -9.72
CA PRO A 221 0.09 6.08 -10.94
C PRO A 221 -0.05 7.38 -11.75
N THR A 222 0.05 7.26 -13.07
CA THR A 222 0.04 8.40 -14.01
C THR A 222 -1.10 8.37 -15.01
N THR A 223 -1.87 7.28 -15.10
CA THR A 223 -2.90 7.10 -16.14
C THR A 223 -4.28 7.68 -15.76
N TRP A 224 -4.37 8.48 -14.70
CA TRP A 224 -5.65 9.05 -14.22
C TRP A 224 -6.32 9.94 -15.27
N ILE A 225 -7.56 9.62 -15.63
CA ILE A 225 -8.38 10.49 -16.49
C ILE A 225 -9.15 11.50 -15.65
N ASN A 226 -9.52 12.64 -16.24
CA ASN A 226 -10.15 13.75 -15.49
C ASN A 226 -11.43 13.37 -14.73
N SER A 227 -12.20 12.37 -15.18
CA SER A 227 -13.37 11.89 -14.45
C SER A 227 -13.07 11.05 -13.22
N GLU A 228 -11.83 10.59 -13.08
CA GLU A 228 -11.37 9.85 -11.91
C GLU A 228 -10.66 10.75 -10.89
N LYS A 229 -10.23 11.94 -11.30
CA LYS A 229 -9.48 12.90 -10.47
C LYS A 229 -10.40 13.68 -9.53
N TYR A 230 -9.83 14.13 -8.41
CA TYR A 230 -10.52 14.97 -7.44
C TYR A 230 -10.56 16.45 -7.86
N ASP A 231 -11.64 17.14 -7.50
CA ASP A 231 -11.82 18.57 -7.74
C ASP A 231 -12.63 19.26 -6.65
N PHE A 232 -12.35 18.90 -5.40
CA PHE A 232 -12.99 19.50 -4.24
C PHE A 232 -12.08 20.55 -3.57
N ASP A 233 -12.70 21.45 -2.81
CA ASP A 233 -12.01 22.32 -1.86
C ASP A 233 -12.24 21.79 -0.43
N TRP A 234 -11.17 21.30 0.19
CA TRP A 234 -11.22 20.76 1.54
C TRP A 234 -11.61 21.82 2.59
N ASN A 235 -11.27 23.10 2.39
CA ASN A 235 -11.62 24.14 3.37
C ASN A 235 -13.13 24.35 3.48
N THR A 236 -13.83 24.18 2.36
CA THR A 236 -15.29 24.21 2.32
C THR A 236 -15.86 22.87 2.82
N LEU A 237 -15.33 21.75 2.34
CA LEU A 237 -15.88 20.42 2.59
C LEU A 237 -15.74 19.96 4.04
N LYS A 238 -14.65 20.31 4.74
CA LYS A 238 -14.42 19.90 6.14
C LYS A 238 -15.49 20.38 7.13
N SER A 239 -16.26 21.38 6.75
CA SER A 239 -17.35 21.95 7.57
C SER A 239 -18.72 21.30 7.32
N THR A 240 -18.82 20.41 6.33
CA THR A 240 -20.07 19.70 6.02
C THR A 240 -20.18 18.40 6.82
N ALA A 241 -21.41 17.91 7.00
CA ALA A 241 -21.65 16.60 7.62
C ALA A 241 -21.28 15.42 6.69
N ASP A 242 -21.35 15.65 5.39
CA ASP A 242 -21.11 14.65 4.35
C ASP A 242 -19.87 15.04 3.54
N LYS A 243 -18.71 14.62 4.05
CA LYS A 243 -17.38 15.01 3.56
C LYS A 243 -16.76 14.03 2.57
N PHE A 244 -17.21 12.77 2.58
CA PHE A 244 -16.55 11.66 1.88
C PHE A 244 -17.56 10.81 1.14
N ASP A 245 -17.22 10.40 -0.07
CA ASP A 245 -18.01 9.41 -0.82
C ASP A 245 -17.46 7.99 -0.60
N ASN A 246 -18.27 7.00 -0.94
CA ASN A 246 -17.88 5.60 -0.97
C ASN A 246 -17.61 5.17 -2.41
N PHE A 247 -16.49 4.49 -2.63
CA PHE A 247 -16.21 3.86 -3.92
C PHE A 247 -17.03 2.57 -4.05
N ASN A 248 -17.84 2.47 -5.11
CA ASN A 248 -18.73 1.33 -5.33
C ASN A 248 -17.96 0.09 -5.82
N PHE A 249 -17.48 -0.73 -4.88
CA PHE A 249 -16.80 -1.99 -5.16
C PHE A 249 -17.71 -3.11 -5.69
N ASP A 250 -19.02 -2.98 -5.56
CA ASP A 250 -19.99 -3.96 -6.06
C ASP A 250 -20.22 -3.84 -7.58
N ALA A 251 -19.95 -2.67 -8.16
CA ALA A 251 -20.09 -2.41 -9.59
C ALA A 251 -18.89 -2.87 -10.44
N ILE A 252 -17.95 -3.61 -9.85
CA ILE A 252 -16.66 -3.99 -10.45
C ILE A 252 -16.49 -5.51 -10.43
#